data_AF-A0A534U540-F1
#
_entry.id   AF-A0A534U540-F1
#
_cell.length_a   1.000
_cell.length_b   1.000
_cell.length_c   1.000
_cell.angle_alpha   90.00
_cell.angle_beta   90.00
_cell.angle_gamma   90.00
#
_symmetry.space_group_name_H-M   'P 1'
#
loop_
_entity.id
_entity.type
_entity.pdbx_description
1 polymer ?
#
loop_
_entity_poly.entity_id
_entity_poly.type
_entity_poly.pdbx_seq_one_letter_code
_entity_poly.pdbx_strand_id
1 'polypeptide(L)'
;MSALRYRDRARTWSGIASALLRAGAQGAAGVTVKAAGPNLLPPSLPLAQDPAVTVQLRSNARQCWGAAFTAPASRNDAAQFKDTLD
;
A
#
# COMPACT_ATOMS: atom_id res chain seq x y z
N MET A 1 4.06 12.26 -18.44
CA MET A 1 3.54 11.68 -17.18
C MET A 1 4.52 12.00 -16.07
N SER A 2 4.09 12.75 -15.05
CA SER A 2 4.95 13.11 -13.92
C SER A 2 4.93 12.00 -12.88
N ALA A 3 6.11 11.64 -12.36
CA ALA A 3 6.26 10.66 -11.30
C ALA A 3 7.09 11.25 -10.17
N LEU A 4 6.54 11.24 -8.95
CA LEU A 4 7.30 11.60 -7.75
C LEU A 4 8.02 10.36 -7.25
N ARG A 5 9.33 10.50 -7.05
CA ARG A 5 10.21 9.38 -6.71
C ARG A 5 11.01 9.72 -5.47
N TYR A 6 10.82 8.93 -4.43
CA TYR A 6 11.56 9.00 -3.18
C TYR A 6 12.47 7.79 -3.06
N ARG A 7 13.71 8.00 -2.62
CA ARG A 7 14.68 6.94 -2.38
C ARG A 7 15.54 7.30 -1.18
N ASP A 8 15.59 6.40 -0.22
CA ASP A 8 16.46 6.50 0.95
C ASP A 8 17.04 5.11 1.24
N ARG A 9 18.29 4.89 0.85
CA ARG A 9 18.95 3.59 1.08
C ARG A 9 19.21 3.32 2.56
N ALA A 10 19.35 4.37 3.36
CA ALA A 10 19.57 4.27 4.80
C ALA A 10 18.27 3.97 5.57
N ARG A 11 17.11 4.11 4.91
CA ARG A 11 15.78 3.85 5.48
C ARG A 11 15.51 4.66 6.75
N THR A 12 16.01 5.89 6.77
CA THR A 12 16.04 6.83 7.90
C THR A 12 14.64 7.09 8.46
N TRP A 13 13.65 7.14 7.58
CA TRP A 13 12.26 7.42 7.93
C TRP A 13 11.43 6.14 7.98
N SER A 14 11.21 5.62 9.20
CA SER A 14 10.34 4.46 9.48
C SER A 14 10.55 3.25 8.58
N GLY A 15 11.79 3.01 8.13
CA GLY A 15 12.12 1.86 7.29
C GLY A 15 11.84 2.03 5.80
N ILE A 16 11.34 3.18 5.33
CA ILE A 16 10.99 3.38 3.91
C ILE A 16 12.26 3.51 3.07
N ALA A 17 12.46 2.55 2.17
CA ALA A 17 13.58 2.51 1.24
C ALA A 17 13.31 3.26 -0.06
N SER A 18 12.06 3.21 -0.54
CA SER A 18 11.63 3.95 -1.72
C SER A 18 10.12 4.11 -1.78
N ALA A 19 9.67 5.22 -2.38
CA ALA A 19 8.29 5.38 -2.80
C ALA A 19 8.25 5.92 -4.24
N LEU A 20 7.31 5.41 -5.03
CA LEU A 20 7.05 5.87 -6.39
C LEU A 20 5.56 6.17 -6.51
N LEU A 21 5.24 7.43 -6.78
CA LEU A 21 3.90 7.89 -7.05
C LEU A 21 3.82 8.24 -8.54
N ARG A 22 2.87 7.61 -9.23
CA ARG A 22 2.54 7.91 -10.62
C ARG A 22 1.17 8.56 -10.64
N ALA A 23 1.13 9.80 -11.11
CA ALA A 23 -0.13 10.48 -11.38
C ALA A 23 -0.73 9.93 -12.68
N GLY A 24 -2.05 9.77 -12.71
CA GLY A 24 -2.80 9.28 -13.86
C GLY A 24 -4.30 9.38 -13.62
N ALA A 25 -5.08 9.11 -14.65
CA ALA A 25 -6.52 8.92 -14.53
C ALA A 25 -6.85 7.70 -13.65
N GLN A 26 -8.14 7.51 -13.32
CA GLN A 26 -8.61 6.30 -12.64
C GLN A 26 -8.10 5.04 -13.36
N GLY A 27 -7.54 4.09 -12.61
CA GLY A 27 -6.90 2.88 -13.15
C GLY A 27 -5.47 3.06 -13.68
N ALA A 28 -5.00 4.30 -13.90
CA ALA A 28 -3.64 4.60 -14.36
C ALA A 28 -2.74 5.25 -13.29
N ALA A 29 -3.34 5.77 -12.20
CA ALA A 29 -2.60 6.22 -11.02
C ALA A 29 -2.02 5.02 -10.25
N GLY A 30 -0.88 5.20 -9.58
CA GLY A 30 -0.26 4.13 -8.82
C GLY A 30 0.68 4.62 -7.73
N VAL A 31 0.68 3.90 -6.61
CA VAL A 31 1.60 4.13 -5.50
C VAL A 31 2.33 2.81 -5.21
N THR A 32 3.66 2.86 -5.21
CA THR A 32 4.50 1.71 -4.83
C THR A 32 5.42 2.15 -3.70
N VAL A 33 5.36 1.44 -2.58
CA VAL A 33 6.23 1.67 -1.41
C VAL A 33 7.04 0.41 -1.16
N LYS A 34 8.35 0.59 -0.94
CA LYS A 34 9.22 -0.46 -0.42
C LYS A 34 9.76 0.02 0.91
N ALA A 35 9.50 -0.74 1.95
CA ALA A 35 9.95 -0.45 3.30
C ALA A 35 10.34 -1.75 4.00
N ALA A 36 11.24 -1.66 4.96
CA ALA A 36 11.62 -2.76 5.83
C ALA A 36 12.28 -2.20 7.11
N GLY A 37 12.06 -2.85 8.23
CA GLY A 37 12.67 -2.49 9.51
C GLY A 37 11.74 -2.74 10.70
N PRO A 38 12.23 -2.58 11.93
CA PRO A 38 11.49 -2.93 13.14
C PRO A 38 10.23 -2.07 13.36
N ASN A 39 10.23 -0.85 12.81
CA ASN A 39 9.09 0.08 12.90
C ASN A 39 8.03 -0.16 11.81
N LEU A 40 8.28 -1.10 10.89
CA LEU A 40 7.31 -1.51 9.88
C LEU A 40 6.73 -2.86 10.30
N LEU A 41 5.62 -2.80 11.03
CA LEU A 41 4.89 -3.99 11.46
C LEU A 41 3.73 -4.23 10.47
N PRO A 42 3.92 -5.05 9.42
CA PRO A 42 2.81 -5.42 8.57
C PRO A 42 1.78 -6.21 9.39
N PRO A 43 0.48 -6.10 9.06
CA PRO A 43 -0.52 -6.99 9.63
C PRO A 43 -0.14 -8.45 9.35
N SER A 44 -0.45 -9.34 10.29
CA SER A 44 -0.26 -10.78 10.11
C SER A 44 -1.11 -11.27 8.94
N LEU A 45 -0.54 -12.16 8.14
CA LEU A 45 -1.23 -12.81 7.03
C LEU A 45 -1.71 -14.23 7.43
N PRO A 46 -2.80 -14.75 6.84
CA PRO A 46 -3.70 -14.06 5.89
C PRO A 46 -4.51 -12.95 6.58
N LEU A 47 -4.94 -11.95 5.80
CA LEU A 47 -5.77 -10.86 6.32
C LEU A 47 -7.20 -11.36 6.58
N ALA A 48 -7.84 -10.87 7.64
CA ALA A 48 -9.29 -11.03 7.81
C ALA A 48 -10.00 -10.22 6.72
N GLN A 49 -10.81 -10.90 5.90
CA GLN A 49 -11.50 -10.30 4.76
C GLN A 49 -13.01 -10.52 4.88
N ASP A 50 -13.62 -9.98 5.93
CA ASP A 50 -15.08 -9.99 6.12
C ASP A 50 -15.56 -8.61 6.60
N PRO A 51 -16.26 -7.80 5.77
CA PRO A 51 -16.62 -8.06 4.36
C PRO A 51 -15.52 -7.68 3.35
N ALA A 52 -14.51 -6.90 3.75
CA ALA A 52 -13.48 -6.36 2.87
C ALA A 52 -12.19 -5.99 3.60
N VAL A 53 -11.06 -5.98 2.89
CA VAL A 53 -9.80 -5.39 3.35
C VAL A 53 -9.71 -3.94 2.88
N THR A 54 -9.49 -3.00 3.81
CA THR A 54 -9.29 -1.58 3.47
C THR A 54 -7.81 -1.24 3.44
N VAL A 55 -7.33 -0.71 2.31
CA VAL A 55 -5.97 -0.15 2.18
C VAL A 55 -6.07 1.35 2.10
N GLN A 56 -5.38 2.07 2.98
CA GLN A 56 -5.43 3.52 3.07
C GLN A 56 -4.03 4.15 3.17
N LEU A 57 -3.81 5.21 2.40
CA LEU A 57 -2.75 6.19 2.60
C LEU A 57 -3.34 7.39 3.35
N ARG A 58 -2.84 7.63 4.56
CA ARG A 58 -3.29 8.73 5.42
C ARG A 58 -2.22 9.81 5.48
N SER A 59 -2.64 11.06 5.33
CA SER A 59 -1.80 12.24 5.49
C SER A 59 -2.11 12.94 6.81
N ASN A 60 -1.11 13.60 7.40
CA ASN A 60 -1.30 14.51 8.53
C ASN A 60 -2.15 15.74 8.18
N ALA A 61 -2.30 16.07 6.89
CA ALA A 61 -3.19 17.11 6.37
C ALA A 61 -4.67 16.69 6.30
N ARG A 62 -5.08 15.65 7.06
CA ARG A 62 -6.43 15.07 7.09
C ARG A 62 -6.94 14.46 5.77
N GLN A 63 -6.07 14.35 4.77
CA GLN A 63 -6.40 13.68 3.50
C GLN A 63 -6.16 12.18 3.62
N CYS A 64 -7.13 11.40 3.14
CA CYS A 64 -7.09 9.95 3.12
C CYS A 64 -7.43 9.47 1.71
N TRP A 65 -6.57 8.64 1.15
CA TRP A 65 -6.83 7.93 -0.10
C TRP A 65 -6.87 6.45 0.21
N GLY A 66 -7.77 5.70 -0.40
CA GLY A 66 -7.84 4.28 -0.14
C GLY A 66 -8.72 3.52 -1.10
N ALA A 67 -8.71 2.21 -0.90
CA ALA A 67 -9.45 1.22 -1.67
C ALA A 67 -9.98 0.16 -0.70
N ALA A 68 -11.17 -0.35 -0.98
CA ALA A 68 -11.76 -1.49 -0.27
C ALA A 68 -11.77 -2.69 -1.21
N PHE A 69 -11.18 -3.80 -0.76
CA PHE A 69 -11.05 -5.05 -1.51
C PHE A 69 -12.01 -6.09 -0.91
N THR A 70 -13.17 -6.24 -1.55
CA THR A 70 -14.27 -7.15 -1.18
C THR A 70 -13.85 -8.60 -1.24
N ALA A 71 -14.42 -9.44 -0.38
CA ALA A 71 -14.17 -10.89 -0.46
C ALA A 71 -14.81 -11.52 -1.71
N PRO A 72 -14.20 -12.57 -2.30
CA PRO A 72 -12.89 -13.14 -1.96
C PRO A 72 -11.74 -12.48 -2.75
N ALA A 73 -10.60 -12.26 -2.10
CA ALA A 73 -9.40 -11.78 -2.79
C ALA A 73 -8.83 -12.82 -3.77
N SER A 74 -8.17 -12.34 -4.83
CA SER A 74 -7.47 -13.21 -5.79
C SER A 74 -6.40 -14.10 -5.14
N ARG A 75 -5.78 -13.66 -4.04
CA ARG A 75 -4.91 -14.47 -3.18
C ARG A 75 -4.82 -13.86 -1.77
N ASN A 76 -4.99 -14.69 -0.75
CA ASN A 76 -4.82 -14.30 0.66
C ASN A 76 -4.29 -15.51 1.46
N ASP A 77 -2.96 -15.60 1.62
CA ASP A 77 -2.29 -16.70 2.34
C ASP A 77 -1.21 -16.15 3.27
N ALA A 78 -0.49 -17.04 3.97
CA ALA A 78 0.55 -16.67 4.93
C ALA A 78 1.72 -15.85 4.35
N ALA A 79 1.86 -15.77 3.03
CA ALA A 79 2.95 -15.06 2.36
C ALA A 79 2.51 -13.76 1.68
N GLN A 80 1.28 -13.69 1.14
CA GLN A 80 0.80 -12.48 0.48
C GLN A 80 -0.73 -12.34 0.44
N PHE A 81 -1.15 -11.07 0.42
CA PHE A 81 -2.46 -10.63 -0.04
C PHE A 81 -2.33 -9.98 -1.42
N LYS A 82 -3.19 -10.35 -2.37
CA LYS A 82 -3.25 -9.77 -3.71
C LYS A 82 -4.71 -9.64 -4.14
N ASP A 83 -5.07 -8.46 -4.64
CA ASP A 83 -6.40 -8.23 -5.17
C ASP A 83 -6.46 -7.06 -6.17
N THR A 84 -7.59 -6.92 -6.84
CA THR A 84 -7.93 -5.79 -7.71
C THR A 84 -9.27 -5.19 -7.26
N LEU A 85 -9.43 -3.88 -7.40
CA LEU A 85 -10.75 -3.26 -7.21
C LEU A 85 -11.72 -3.79 -8.28
N ASP A 86 -12.94 -4.11 -7.85
CA ASP A 86 -14.07 -4.42 -8.73
C ASP A 86 -14.38 -3.25 -9.70
#